data_AF-A0A6P0WRL1-F1
#
_entry.id   AF-A0A6P0WRL1-F1
#
_cell.length_a   1.000
_cell.length_b   1.000
_cell.length_c   1.000
_cell.angle_alpha   90.00
_cell.angle_beta   90.00
_cell.angle_gamma   90.00
#
_symmetry.space_group_name_H-M   'P 1'
#
loop_
_entity.id
_entity.type
_entity.pdbx_description
1 polymer ?
#
loop_
_entity_poly.entity_id
_entity_poly.type
_entity_poly.pdbx_seq_one_letter_code
_entity_poly.pdbx_strand_id
1 'polypeptide(L)'
;MTETKEIVDRYEEAVALLEKTHRELEAKIDEVEQLKTAIHIANGWYQLCNVKLPGTEHNLKSYFQEQIDNLFVGTVSAFAMKTPPDGWLECNGGEISRTNYYKLFQRVGVTFGSGDGSTTFNLPDLRGLVIRGWDNGGKYDSDRKFGSYQADQIQSHTHRDSGHSHTGETDDAGNHDHDGSVAESGSHCHSGSTDYAGRHKHSIDVNETGDWWISCFKRGGTSFHYGDSKDYSGSKYMGWKAPLDFDGRHYHNLNINHSGSHSHDLSINSAGEHSHTVSTNTAYASLGSPVSFGNSEINCGSETRTKNLALMYCIFAGK
;
A
#
# COMPACT_ATOMS: atom_id res chain seq x y z
N MET A 1 -112.62 -53.38 33.17
CA MET A 1 -111.69 -53.64 32.05
C MET A 1 -110.48 -52.71 32.06
N THR A 2 -110.55 -51.50 32.64
CA THR A 2 -109.44 -50.51 32.63
C THR A 2 -108.29 -50.87 33.57
N GLU A 3 -108.61 -51.31 34.79
CA GLU A 3 -107.62 -51.63 35.84
C GLU A 3 -106.75 -52.86 35.52
N THR A 4 -107.34 -53.85 34.82
CA THR A 4 -106.62 -55.04 34.38
C THR A 4 -105.62 -54.75 33.26
N LYS A 5 -105.91 -53.76 32.40
CA LYS A 5 -105.02 -53.36 31.29
C LYS A 5 -103.79 -52.62 31.81
N GLU A 6 -103.99 -51.71 32.77
CA GLU A 6 -102.90 -50.94 33.39
C GLU A 6 -101.89 -51.84 34.13
N ILE A 7 -102.38 -52.94 34.73
CA ILE A 7 -101.52 -53.96 35.34
C ILE A 7 -100.69 -54.69 34.26
N VAL A 8 -101.30 -55.09 33.14
CA VAL A 8 -100.60 -55.78 32.04
C VAL A 8 -99.55 -54.86 31.41
N ASP A 9 -99.89 -53.60 31.13
CA ASP A 9 -98.96 -52.62 30.53
C ASP A 9 -97.73 -52.41 31.44
N ARG A 10 -97.91 -52.36 32.78
CA ARG A 10 -96.80 -52.29 33.75
C ARG A 10 -95.94 -53.55 33.79
N TYR A 11 -96.54 -54.73 33.62
CA TYR A 11 -95.78 -55.98 33.54
C TYR A 11 -94.96 -56.05 32.25
N GLU A 12 -95.52 -55.63 31.12
CA GLU A 12 -94.81 -55.56 29.84
C GLU A 12 -93.64 -54.57 29.90
N GLU A 13 -93.83 -53.40 30.53
CA GLU A 13 -92.75 -52.44 30.75
C GLU A 13 -91.65 -53.00 31.67
N ALA A 14 -92.03 -53.69 32.75
CA ALA A 14 -91.08 -54.34 33.65
C ALA A 14 -90.27 -55.46 32.96
N VAL A 15 -90.91 -56.25 32.10
CA VAL A 15 -90.25 -57.29 31.30
C VAL A 15 -89.30 -56.65 30.29
N ALA A 16 -89.71 -55.58 29.59
CA ALA A 16 -88.85 -54.88 28.64
C ALA A 16 -87.61 -54.27 29.33
N LEU A 17 -87.76 -53.75 30.55
CA LEU A 17 -86.64 -53.25 31.36
C LEU A 17 -85.71 -54.39 31.81
N LEU A 18 -86.26 -55.52 32.24
CA LEU A 18 -85.50 -56.72 32.59
C LEU A 18 -84.70 -57.27 31.41
N GLU A 19 -85.30 -57.36 30.23
CA GLU A 19 -84.59 -57.80 29.04
C GLU A 19 -83.50 -56.81 28.61
N LYS A 20 -83.75 -55.50 28.72
CA LYS A 20 -82.74 -54.47 28.44
C LYS A 20 -81.55 -54.59 29.39
N THR A 21 -81.82 -54.70 30.69
CA THR A 21 -80.77 -54.85 31.71
C THR A 21 -80.02 -56.16 31.57
N HIS A 22 -80.69 -57.25 31.18
CA HIS A 22 -80.04 -58.52 30.89
C HIS A 22 -79.07 -58.41 29.72
N ARG A 23 -79.48 -57.80 28.59
CA ARG A 23 -78.60 -57.55 27.44
C ARG A 23 -77.40 -56.66 27.80
N GLU A 24 -77.61 -55.63 28.62
CA GLU A 24 -76.51 -54.78 29.11
C GLU A 24 -75.53 -55.57 30.00
N LEU A 25 -76.02 -56.51 30.81
CA LEU A 25 -75.19 -57.37 31.65
C LEU A 25 -74.37 -58.36 30.80
N GLU A 26 -74.99 -58.98 29.80
CA GLU A 26 -74.30 -59.89 28.88
C GLU A 26 -73.17 -59.17 28.12
N ALA A 27 -73.41 -57.95 27.63
CA ALA A 27 -72.38 -57.15 26.97
C ALA A 27 -71.19 -56.83 27.89
N LYS A 28 -71.45 -56.55 29.18
CA LYS A 28 -70.39 -56.33 30.17
C LYS A 28 -69.62 -57.61 30.50
N ILE A 29 -70.29 -58.76 30.49
CA ILE A 29 -69.62 -60.06 30.68
C ILE A 29 -68.66 -60.34 29.51
N ASP A 30 -69.08 -60.06 28.28
CA ASP A 30 -68.23 -60.20 27.10
C ASP A 30 -67.01 -59.27 27.16
N GLU A 31 -67.19 -58.01 27.59
CA GLU A 31 -66.10 -57.08 27.81
C GLU A 31 -65.10 -57.59 28.87
N VAL A 32 -65.61 -58.15 29.97
CA VAL A 32 -64.78 -58.75 31.02
C VAL A 32 -64.00 -59.97 30.50
N GLU A 33 -64.59 -60.83 29.67
CA GLU A 33 -63.89 -61.98 29.07
C GLU A 33 -62.81 -61.55 28.05
N GLN A 34 -63.08 -60.51 27.25
CA GLN A 34 -62.06 -59.92 26.38
C GLN A 34 -60.89 -59.36 27.19
N LEU A 35 -61.18 -58.65 28.29
CA LEU A 35 -60.15 -58.12 29.19
C LEU A 35 -59.34 -59.24 29.87
N LYS A 36 -59.97 -60.34 30.30
CA LYS A 36 -59.26 -61.51 30.86
C LYS A 36 -58.27 -62.10 29.85
N THR A 37 -58.69 -62.23 28.60
CA THR A 37 -57.83 -62.75 27.51
C THR A 37 -56.65 -61.82 27.26
N ALA A 38 -56.90 -60.50 27.19
CA ALA A 38 -55.85 -59.50 27.02
C ALA A 38 -54.82 -59.54 28.17
N ILE A 39 -55.29 -59.67 29.41
CA ILE A 39 -54.42 -59.81 30.60
C ILE A 39 -53.57 -61.07 30.52
N HIS A 40 -54.15 -62.22 30.14
CA HIS A 40 -53.42 -63.47 30.01
C HIS A 40 -52.29 -63.37 28.97
N ILE A 41 -52.58 -62.77 27.81
CA ILE A 41 -51.59 -62.54 26.76
C ILE A 41 -50.49 -61.60 27.26
N ALA A 42 -50.84 -60.46 27.86
CA ALA A 42 -49.88 -59.50 28.39
C ALA A 42 -48.95 -60.12 29.45
N ASN A 43 -49.50 -60.94 30.34
CA ASN A 43 -48.72 -61.69 31.31
C ASN A 43 -47.79 -62.70 30.63
N GLY A 44 -48.25 -63.42 29.60
CA GLY A 44 -47.40 -64.32 28.82
C GLY A 44 -46.20 -63.62 28.19
N TRP A 45 -46.40 -62.46 27.57
CA TRP A 45 -45.32 -61.63 27.02
C TRP A 45 -44.37 -61.11 28.11
N TYR A 46 -44.90 -60.66 29.24
CA TYR A 46 -44.08 -60.22 30.38
C TYR A 46 -43.19 -61.35 30.91
N GLN A 47 -43.75 -62.55 31.05
CA GLN A 47 -43.00 -63.73 31.47
C GLN A 47 -41.92 -64.07 30.45
N LEU A 48 -42.22 -64.11 29.14
CA LEU A 48 -41.23 -64.35 28.08
C LEU A 48 -40.05 -63.37 28.14
N CYS A 49 -40.32 -62.07 28.25
CA CYS A 49 -39.26 -61.05 28.38
C CYS A 49 -38.36 -61.25 29.62
N ASN A 50 -38.88 -61.92 30.65
CA ASN A 50 -38.20 -62.20 31.91
C ASN A 50 -37.70 -63.65 32.03
N VAL A 51 -37.93 -64.51 31.03
CA VAL A 51 -37.38 -65.87 31.01
C VAL A 51 -35.86 -65.77 31.00
N LYS A 52 -35.25 -66.38 32.01
CA LYS A 52 -33.79 -66.55 32.12
C LYS A 52 -33.30 -67.47 31.00
N LEU A 53 -32.31 -67.02 30.25
CA LEU A 53 -31.73 -67.80 29.17
C LEU A 53 -30.90 -68.96 29.75
N PRO A 54 -30.95 -70.17 29.17
CA PRO A 54 -30.21 -71.33 29.68
C PRO A 54 -28.71 -71.04 29.76
N GLY A 55 -28.11 -71.29 30.93
CA GLY A 55 -26.67 -71.12 31.15
C GLY A 55 -26.18 -69.67 31.34
N THR A 56 -27.07 -68.68 31.45
CA THR A 56 -26.69 -67.29 31.73
C THR A 56 -27.49 -66.71 32.90
N GLU A 57 -27.04 -65.59 33.45
CA GLU A 57 -27.81 -64.81 34.42
C GLU A 57 -28.85 -63.88 33.76
N HIS A 58 -28.82 -63.77 32.43
CA HIS A 58 -29.59 -62.81 31.66
C HIS A 58 -30.98 -63.35 31.31
N ASN A 59 -31.99 -62.47 31.38
CA ASN A 59 -33.23 -62.65 30.63
C ASN A 59 -33.09 -62.08 29.22
N LEU A 60 -34.05 -62.39 28.33
CA LEU A 60 -34.04 -61.90 26.94
C LEU A 60 -33.81 -60.39 26.83
N LYS A 61 -34.49 -59.59 27.66
CA LYS A 61 -34.34 -58.12 27.65
C LYS A 61 -32.90 -57.69 27.96
N SER A 62 -32.32 -58.20 29.04
CA SER A 62 -30.96 -57.86 29.46
C SER A 62 -29.90 -58.37 28.48
N TYR A 63 -30.14 -59.53 27.86
CA TYR A 63 -29.26 -60.07 26.83
C TYR A 63 -29.23 -59.17 25.59
N PHE A 64 -30.39 -58.79 25.05
CA PHE A 64 -30.44 -57.89 23.90
C PHE A 64 -29.83 -56.53 24.21
N GLN A 65 -30.07 -55.97 25.40
CA GLN A 65 -29.43 -54.73 25.81
C GLN A 65 -27.91 -54.88 25.86
N GLU A 66 -27.37 -55.96 26.42
CA GLU A 66 -25.93 -56.20 26.44
C GLU A 66 -25.35 -56.35 25.03
N GLN A 67 -26.05 -57.03 24.11
CA GLN A 67 -25.61 -57.16 22.72
C GLN A 67 -25.57 -55.80 22.01
N ILE A 68 -26.58 -54.96 22.24
CA ILE A 68 -26.64 -53.60 21.70
C ILE A 68 -25.51 -52.75 22.28
N ASP A 69 -25.34 -52.75 23.61
CA ASP A 69 -24.27 -51.99 24.27
C ASP A 69 -22.91 -52.45 23.77
N ASN A 70 -22.70 -53.77 23.66
CA ASN A 70 -21.48 -54.32 23.10
C ASN A 70 -21.24 -53.76 21.70
N LEU A 71 -22.23 -53.69 20.80
CA LEU A 71 -22.05 -53.15 19.45
C LEU A 71 -21.44 -51.73 19.46
N PHE A 72 -21.86 -50.87 20.39
CA PHE A 72 -21.40 -49.48 20.47
C PHE A 72 -20.08 -49.27 21.21
N VAL A 73 -19.52 -50.28 21.88
CA VAL A 73 -18.25 -50.10 22.63
C VAL A 73 -17.15 -49.58 21.69
N GLY A 74 -16.45 -48.52 22.09
CA GLY A 74 -15.42 -47.88 21.28
C GLY A 74 -15.94 -46.84 20.28
N THR A 75 -17.26 -46.63 20.18
CA THR A 75 -17.82 -45.51 19.41
C THR A 75 -17.44 -44.19 20.07
N VAL A 76 -16.93 -43.26 19.27
CA VAL A 76 -16.67 -41.87 19.68
C VAL A 76 -17.81 -40.98 19.18
N SER A 77 -18.36 -40.14 20.06
CA SER A 77 -19.45 -39.22 19.72
C SER A 77 -19.26 -37.85 20.39
N ALA A 78 -19.87 -36.82 19.80
CA ALA A 78 -19.88 -35.46 20.31
C ALA A 78 -21.13 -35.22 21.16
N PHE A 79 -20.96 -34.55 22.30
CA PHE A 79 -22.00 -34.27 23.27
C PHE A 79 -22.08 -32.77 23.57
N ALA A 80 -23.30 -32.23 23.56
CA ALA A 80 -23.62 -30.84 23.93
C ALA A 80 -23.79 -30.65 25.45
N MET A 81 -23.15 -31.51 26.25
CA MET A 81 -23.16 -31.49 27.72
C MET A 81 -21.73 -31.52 28.25
N LYS A 82 -21.55 -31.05 29.50
CA LYS A 82 -20.23 -30.90 30.13
C LYS A 82 -19.79 -32.10 30.98
N THR A 83 -20.67 -33.07 31.18
CA THR A 83 -20.41 -34.29 31.94
C THR A 83 -20.71 -35.48 31.04
N PRO A 84 -19.86 -36.52 30.99
CA PRO A 84 -20.15 -37.72 30.21
C PRO A 84 -21.45 -38.39 30.68
N PRO A 85 -22.33 -38.84 29.76
CA PRO A 85 -23.47 -39.67 30.14
C PRO A 85 -23.03 -41.02 30.71
N ASP A 86 -23.93 -41.71 31.40
CA ASP A 86 -23.68 -43.06 31.93
C ASP A 86 -23.20 -44.02 30.82
N GLY A 87 -22.13 -44.77 31.11
CA GLY A 87 -21.50 -45.70 30.16
C GLY A 87 -20.56 -45.05 29.14
N TRP A 88 -20.40 -43.72 29.17
CA TRP A 88 -19.46 -42.98 28.34
C TRP A 88 -18.30 -42.44 29.16
N LEU A 89 -17.12 -42.42 28.57
CA LEU A 89 -15.91 -41.81 29.15
C LEU A 89 -15.47 -40.63 28.30
N GLU A 90 -15.05 -39.53 28.92
CA GLU A 90 -14.51 -38.39 28.19
C GLU A 90 -13.22 -38.77 27.44
N CYS A 91 -13.10 -38.35 26.19
CA CYS A 91 -11.87 -38.50 25.41
C CYS A 91 -10.82 -37.44 25.83
N ASN A 92 -10.27 -37.61 27.02
CA ASN A 92 -9.33 -36.68 27.66
C ASN A 92 -7.91 -37.22 27.84
N GLY A 93 -7.56 -38.33 27.18
CA GLY A 93 -6.25 -38.97 27.32
C GLY A 93 -6.05 -39.79 28.60
N GLY A 94 -7.08 -39.87 29.46
CA GLY A 94 -7.03 -40.54 30.75
C GLY A 94 -6.68 -42.02 30.65
N GLU A 95 -5.98 -42.51 31.69
CA GLU A 95 -5.61 -43.91 31.83
C GLU A 95 -6.71 -44.69 32.57
N ILE A 96 -7.12 -45.84 32.02
CA ILE A 96 -8.21 -46.67 32.56
C ILE A 96 -7.84 -48.17 32.62
N SER A 97 -8.52 -48.91 33.49
CA SER A 97 -8.26 -50.35 33.72
C SER A 97 -8.67 -51.22 32.53
N ARG A 98 -7.75 -52.08 32.07
CA ARG A 98 -8.01 -53.12 31.05
C ARG A 98 -9.03 -54.15 31.53
N THR A 99 -9.04 -54.46 32.82
CA THR A 99 -9.97 -55.45 33.39
C THR A 99 -11.38 -54.90 33.50
N ASN A 100 -11.53 -53.68 34.00
CA ASN A 100 -12.85 -53.06 34.17
C ASN A 100 -13.47 -52.69 32.82
N TYR A 101 -12.65 -52.36 31.82
CA TYR A 101 -13.09 -51.96 30.48
C TYR A 101 -12.57 -52.92 29.40
N TYR A 102 -12.68 -54.23 29.63
CA TYR A 102 -12.07 -55.24 28.76
C TYR A 102 -12.59 -55.20 27.31
N LYS A 103 -13.90 -55.00 27.11
CA LYS A 103 -14.52 -54.91 25.76
C LYS A 103 -13.94 -53.72 24.99
N LEU A 104 -13.73 -52.60 25.69
CA LEU A 104 -13.15 -51.39 25.10
C LEU A 104 -11.67 -51.60 24.76
N PHE A 105 -10.90 -52.19 25.68
CA PHE A 105 -9.50 -52.52 25.45
C PHE A 105 -9.31 -53.47 24.26
N GLN A 106 -10.18 -54.48 24.09
CA GLN A 106 -10.13 -55.38 22.93
C GLN A 106 -10.32 -54.68 21.59
N ARG A 107 -11.03 -53.54 21.55
CA ARG A 107 -11.30 -52.78 20.32
C ARG A 107 -10.27 -51.69 20.06
N VAL A 108 -9.89 -50.95 21.09
CA VAL A 108 -9.02 -49.77 20.98
C VAL A 108 -7.55 -50.13 21.16
N GLY A 109 -7.27 -51.14 21.99
CA GLY A 109 -5.93 -51.54 22.38
C GLY A 109 -5.16 -50.39 23.02
N VAL A 110 -3.89 -50.27 22.64
CA VAL A 110 -2.96 -49.24 23.14
C VAL A 110 -2.73 -48.11 22.15
N THR A 111 -3.62 -47.94 21.17
CA THR A 111 -3.49 -46.96 20.07
C THR A 111 -3.22 -45.55 20.59
N PHE A 112 -3.85 -45.17 21.71
CA PHE A 112 -3.76 -43.83 22.31
C PHE A 112 -2.83 -43.77 23.52
N GLY A 113 -2.08 -44.85 23.78
CA GLY A 113 -1.17 -44.96 24.91
C GLY A 113 -1.28 -46.32 25.60
N SER A 114 -0.13 -46.81 26.07
CA SER A 114 -0.03 -48.14 26.69
C SER A 114 -0.45 -48.19 28.16
N GLY A 115 -0.86 -47.06 28.74
CA GLY A 115 -1.06 -46.89 30.17
C GLY A 115 0.23 -47.17 30.95
N ASP A 116 0.09 -47.95 32.01
CA ASP A 116 1.17 -48.51 32.83
C ASP A 116 1.96 -49.63 32.11
N GLY A 117 1.57 -50.02 30.89
CA GLY A 117 2.17 -51.11 30.13
C GLY A 117 1.67 -52.51 30.50
N SER A 118 0.80 -52.66 31.50
CA SER A 118 0.36 -53.94 32.05
C SER A 118 -1.15 -54.03 32.27
N THR A 119 -1.69 -53.21 33.18
CA THR A 119 -3.07 -53.30 33.67
C THR A 119 -3.97 -52.18 33.16
N THR A 120 -3.41 -51.15 32.54
CA THR A 120 -4.16 -49.98 32.05
C THR A 120 -3.87 -49.65 30.59
N PHE A 121 -4.68 -48.78 30.00
CA PHE A 121 -4.51 -48.23 28.66
C PHE A 121 -5.09 -46.81 28.61
N ASN A 122 -4.66 -46.00 27.63
CA ASN A 122 -5.13 -44.62 27.51
C ASN A 122 -6.32 -44.49 26.56
N LEU A 123 -7.20 -43.57 26.90
CA LEU A 123 -8.25 -43.06 26.01
C LEU A 123 -7.66 -42.10 24.97
N PRO A 124 -8.37 -41.84 23.85
CA PRO A 124 -8.05 -40.72 22.98
C PRO A 124 -8.06 -39.40 23.76
N ASP A 125 -7.17 -38.46 23.44
CA ASP A 125 -7.29 -37.06 23.86
C ASP A 125 -7.77 -36.22 22.68
N LEU A 126 -9.04 -35.81 22.71
CA LEU A 126 -9.69 -35.04 21.64
C LEU A 126 -9.96 -33.58 22.03
N ARG A 127 -9.44 -33.15 23.18
CA ARG A 127 -9.64 -31.78 23.68
C ARG A 127 -8.91 -30.80 22.77
N GLY A 128 -9.64 -29.81 22.25
CA GLY A 128 -9.10 -28.82 21.32
C GLY A 128 -8.84 -29.34 19.90
N LEU A 129 -9.18 -30.59 19.59
CA LEU A 129 -8.97 -31.17 18.27
C LEU A 129 -10.25 -31.19 17.44
N VAL A 130 -10.09 -31.04 16.13
CA VAL A 130 -11.14 -31.33 15.14
C VAL A 130 -10.89 -32.71 14.57
N ILE A 131 -11.92 -33.57 14.57
CA ILE A 131 -11.80 -34.93 14.04
C ILE A 131 -11.80 -34.89 12.51
N ARG A 132 -10.83 -35.59 11.93
CA ARG A 132 -10.71 -35.89 10.50
C ARG A 132 -10.96 -37.38 10.30
N GLY A 133 -11.64 -37.74 9.21
CA GLY A 133 -11.74 -39.14 8.79
C GLY A 133 -10.36 -39.70 8.45
N TRP A 134 -10.05 -40.91 8.94
CA TRP A 134 -8.83 -41.60 8.56
C TRP A 134 -8.92 -42.06 7.11
N ASP A 135 -7.99 -41.61 6.26
CA ASP A 135 -8.02 -41.87 4.82
C ASP A 135 -7.74 -43.34 4.49
N ASN A 136 -7.04 -44.08 5.38
CA ASN A 136 -6.79 -45.52 5.27
C ASN A 136 -6.29 -45.95 3.88
N GLY A 137 -5.26 -45.26 3.36
CA GLY A 137 -4.70 -45.52 2.03
C GLY A 137 -5.55 -44.97 0.87
N GLY A 138 -6.45 -44.03 1.15
CA GLY A 138 -7.22 -43.29 0.16
C GLY A 138 -6.39 -42.29 -0.65
N LYS A 139 -7.05 -41.24 -1.16
CA LYS A 139 -6.43 -40.27 -2.07
C LYS A 139 -5.92 -39.02 -1.36
N TYR A 140 -6.55 -38.63 -0.26
CA TYR A 140 -6.44 -37.26 0.25
C TYR A 140 -5.43 -37.12 1.39
N ASP A 141 -5.17 -38.19 2.13
CA ASP A 141 -4.24 -38.20 3.28
C ASP A 141 -3.69 -39.62 3.49
N SER A 142 -3.21 -40.24 2.39
CA SER A 142 -2.88 -41.67 2.34
C SER A 142 -1.81 -42.08 3.34
N ASP A 143 -0.90 -41.17 3.65
CA ASP A 143 0.25 -41.40 4.53
C ASP A 143 -0.10 -41.17 6.00
N ARG A 144 -1.33 -40.74 6.31
CA ARG A 144 -1.80 -40.52 7.68
C ARG A 144 -1.92 -41.84 8.43
N LYS A 145 -1.15 -41.93 9.52
CA LYS A 145 -1.27 -43.04 10.47
C LYS A 145 -2.57 -42.90 11.26
N PHE A 146 -3.27 -44.02 11.47
CA PHE A 146 -4.44 -44.06 12.34
C PHE A 146 -4.11 -43.56 13.75
N GLY A 147 -5.00 -42.76 14.33
CA GLY A 147 -4.82 -42.20 15.68
C GLY A 147 -3.70 -41.16 15.81
N SER A 148 -3.05 -40.73 14.72
CA SER A 148 -1.97 -39.74 14.81
C SER A 148 -2.48 -38.30 14.89
N TYR A 149 -1.75 -37.48 15.67
CA TYR A 149 -1.97 -36.04 15.78
C TYR A 149 -1.43 -35.28 14.56
N GLN A 150 -2.10 -34.18 14.19
CA GLN A 150 -1.64 -33.21 13.21
C GLN A 150 -1.80 -31.80 13.78
N ALA A 151 -0.73 -30.99 13.73
CA ALA A 151 -0.82 -29.56 14.01
C ALA A 151 -1.56 -28.81 12.89
N ASP A 152 -2.04 -27.62 13.19
CA ASP A 152 -2.64 -26.76 12.18
C ASP A 152 -1.60 -26.28 11.15
N GLN A 153 -2.03 -26.06 9.91
CA GLN A 153 -1.16 -25.65 8.81
C GLN A 153 -1.90 -24.69 7.89
N ILE A 154 -1.19 -23.65 7.43
CA ILE A 154 -1.65 -22.75 6.36
C ILE A 154 -1.06 -23.23 5.04
N GLN A 155 -1.92 -23.34 4.02
CA GLN A 155 -1.45 -23.68 2.68
C GLN A 155 -0.48 -22.60 2.16
N SER A 156 0.63 -23.04 1.57
CA SER A 156 1.60 -22.13 0.92
C SER A 156 0.89 -21.23 -0.09
N HIS A 157 1.10 -19.92 0.04
CA HIS A 157 0.57 -18.90 -0.86
C HIS A 157 1.50 -17.68 -0.92
N THR A 158 1.26 -16.78 -1.87
CA THR A 158 2.07 -15.58 -2.10
C THR A 158 1.20 -14.34 -2.21
N HIS A 159 1.70 -13.20 -1.74
CA HIS A 159 1.11 -11.88 -1.96
C HIS A 159 1.92 -11.11 -3.00
N ARG A 160 1.22 -10.27 -3.79
CA ARG A 160 1.86 -9.35 -4.74
C ARG A 160 1.81 -7.95 -4.16
N ASP A 161 2.97 -7.35 -3.94
CA ASP A 161 3.07 -5.92 -3.65
C ASP A 161 2.97 -5.13 -4.97
N SER A 162 2.13 -4.09 -4.97
CA SER A 162 1.78 -3.33 -6.18
C SER A 162 2.32 -1.92 -6.12
N GLY A 163 3.64 -1.80 -6.32
CA GLY A 163 4.30 -0.57 -6.73
C GLY A 163 4.81 0.29 -5.58
N HIS A 164 6.08 0.69 -5.70
CA HIS A 164 6.62 1.85 -4.99
C HIS A 164 7.02 2.89 -6.04
N SER A 165 6.75 4.16 -5.77
CA SER A 165 7.08 5.27 -6.66
C SER A 165 8.35 5.96 -6.19
N HIS A 166 9.22 6.34 -7.13
CA HIS A 166 10.31 7.28 -6.88
C HIS A 166 9.93 8.60 -7.54
N THR A 167 9.92 9.68 -6.76
CA THR A 167 9.83 11.05 -7.30
C THR A 167 11.24 11.65 -7.27
N GLY A 168 11.66 12.23 -8.39
CA GLY A 168 12.86 13.06 -8.46
C GLY A 168 12.44 14.49 -8.75
N GLU A 169 12.92 15.43 -7.95
CA GLU A 169 12.75 16.86 -8.17
C GLU A 169 14.12 17.48 -8.46
N THR A 170 14.16 18.46 -9.37
CA THR A 170 15.31 19.34 -9.57
C THR A 170 14.92 20.73 -9.10
N ASP A 171 15.84 21.44 -8.45
CA ASP A 171 15.62 22.84 -8.09
C ASP A 171 15.39 23.71 -9.35
N ASP A 172 14.74 24.87 -9.15
CA ASP A 172 14.55 25.89 -10.17
C ASP A 172 15.92 26.32 -10.76
N ALA A 173 16.00 26.50 -12.08
CA ALA A 173 17.27 26.83 -12.73
C ALA A 173 17.84 28.13 -12.14
N GLY A 174 18.93 28.02 -11.39
CA GLY A 174 19.61 29.17 -10.79
C GLY A 174 20.00 30.23 -11.83
N ASN A 175 20.13 31.47 -11.37
CA ASN A 175 20.44 32.62 -12.22
C ASN A 175 21.76 32.42 -13.00
N HIS A 176 21.75 32.67 -14.31
CA HIS A 176 22.93 32.61 -15.16
C HIS A 176 23.04 33.86 -16.03
N ASP A 177 24.28 34.31 -16.27
CA ASP A 177 24.56 35.55 -17.00
C ASP A 177 24.91 35.26 -18.47
N HIS A 178 24.52 36.18 -19.35
CA HIS A 178 24.92 36.20 -20.75
C HIS A 178 25.78 37.42 -21.05
N ASP A 179 26.99 37.22 -21.53
CA ASP A 179 27.86 38.29 -22.04
C ASP A 179 27.58 38.55 -23.54
N GLY A 180 27.44 39.82 -23.91
CA GLY A 180 27.29 40.26 -25.30
C GLY A 180 28.18 41.46 -25.61
N SER A 181 28.81 41.47 -26.78
CA SER A 181 29.66 42.56 -27.26
C SER A 181 29.18 43.08 -28.62
N VAL A 182 29.19 44.40 -28.82
CA VAL A 182 28.93 45.04 -30.12
C VAL A 182 30.25 45.46 -30.79
N ALA A 183 30.28 45.50 -32.13
CA ALA A 183 31.44 45.94 -32.90
C ALA A 183 31.61 47.47 -32.88
N GLU A 184 32.85 47.96 -33.00
CA GLU A 184 33.20 49.39 -32.92
C GLU A 184 32.66 50.18 -34.14
N SER A 185 31.81 51.19 -33.88
CA SER A 185 31.23 52.08 -34.89
C SER A 185 30.87 53.44 -34.27
N GLY A 186 30.80 54.51 -35.08
CA GLY A 186 30.43 55.87 -34.63
C GLY A 186 31.40 57.02 -35.02
N SER A 187 32.47 56.72 -35.77
CA SER A 187 33.45 57.73 -36.19
C SER A 187 32.89 58.69 -37.26
N HIS A 188 33.06 60.00 -37.07
CA HIS A 188 32.70 61.05 -38.04
C HIS A 188 33.62 62.28 -37.91
N CYS A 189 33.60 63.18 -38.91
CA CYS A 189 34.51 64.33 -39.02
C CYS A 189 33.79 65.68 -38.83
N HIS A 190 34.52 66.69 -38.35
CA HIS A 190 34.06 68.09 -38.26
C HIS A 190 34.94 69.03 -39.11
N SER A 191 34.40 70.17 -39.56
CA SER A 191 35.11 71.17 -40.39
C SER A 191 34.80 72.62 -39.98
N GLY A 192 35.70 73.57 -40.27
CA GLY A 192 35.50 75.01 -40.06
C GLY A 192 36.36 75.91 -40.96
N SER A 193 36.06 77.21 -41.02
CA SER A 193 36.77 78.23 -41.83
C SER A 193 36.93 79.56 -41.07
N THR A 194 37.85 80.42 -41.53
CA THR A 194 38.10 81.77 -40.95
C THR A 194 37.81 82.88 -41.97
N ASP A 195 37.48 84.08 -41.51
CA ASP A 195 37.21 85.26 -42.35
C ASP A 195 38.50 86.00 -42.79
N TYR A 196 38.39 86.95 -43.74
CA TYR A 196 39.54 87.73 -44.26
C TYR A 196 39.93 88.89 -43.33
N ALA A 197 41.10 88.80 -42.69
CA ALA A 197 41.68 89.85 -41.83
C ALA A 197 43.20 90.01 -42.08
N GLY A 198 43.83 91.09 -41.58
CA GLY A 198 45.30 91.28 -41.59
C GLY A 198 45.87 92.41 -42.46
N ARG A 199 45.05 93.33 -43.01
CA ARG A 199 45.56 94.46 -43.82
C ARG A 199 46.24 95.52 -42.94
N HIS A 200 47.54 95.76 -43.14
CA HIS A 200 48.31 96.78 -42.41
C HIS A 200 49.29 97.54 -43.33
N LYS A 201 49.93 98.61 -42.82
CA LYS A 201 50.95 99.43 -43.50
C LYS A 201 52.14 99.67 -42.56
N HIS A 202 53.34 99.88 -43.11
CA HIS A 202 54.54 100.25 -42.35
C HIS A 202 54.90 101.73 -42.55
N SER A 203 55.54 102.35 -41.56
CA SER A 203 56.13 103.70 -41.63
C SER A 203 57.64 103.63 -41.37
N ILE A 204 58.42 104.48 -42.02
CA ILE A 204 59.87 104.62 -41.83
C ILE A 204 60.13 106.10 -41.51
N ASP A 205 60.71 106.38 -40.34
CA ASP A 205 61.04 107.75 -39.90
C ASP A 205 62.55 108.03 -40.09
N VAL A 206 62.91 109.25 -40.53
CA VAL A 206 64.31 109.72 -40.66
C VAL A 206 64.50 111.05 -39.90
N ASN A 207 65.57 111.17 -39.11
CA ASN A 207 65.82 112.31 -38.20
C ASN A 207 67.00 113.19 -38.66
N GLU A 208 66.76 114.50 -38.77
CA GLU A 208 67.68 115.67 -38.79
C GLU A 208 68.05 116.40 -40.12
N THR A 209 68.26 117.71 -39.96
CA THR A 209 68.19 118.82 -40.95
C THR A 209 69.42 118.98 -41.87
N GLY A 210 69.17 118.83 -43.17
CA GLY A 210 70.08 119.06 -44.31
C GLY A 210 69.42 118.48 -45.58
N ASP A 211 69.71 118.95 -46.78
CA ASP A 211 69.06 118.45 -48.00
C ASP A 211 69.49 117.00 -48.32
N TRP A 212 68.53 116.08 -48.33
CA TRP A 212 68.74 114.63 -48.53
C TRP A 212 68.31 114.19 -49.94
N TRP A 213 69.15 113.39 -50.61
CA TRP A 213 68.79 112.65 -51.81
C TRP A 213 69.04 111.15 -51.58
N ILE A 214 68.12 110.30 -52.05
CA ILE A 214 68.16 108.84 -51.91
C ILE A 214 68.71 108.24 -53.20
N SER A 215 69.87 107.59 -53.16
CA SER A 215 70.39 106.77 -54.26
C SER A 215 70.36 105.29 -53.90
N CYS A 216 69.69 104.50 -54.74
CA CYS A 216 69.63 103.04 -54.59
C CYS A 216 69.84 102.35 -55.95
N PHE A 217 71.09 102.15 -56.34
CA PHE A 217 71.43 101.24 -57.44
C PHE A 217 72.61 100.33 -57.08
N LYS A 218 72.38 99.36 -56.18
CA LYS A 218 72.56 97.92 -56.45
C LYS A 218 72.34 97.03 -55.23
N ARG A 219 71.85 95.84 -55.54
CA ARG A 219 71.59 94.64 -54.74
C ARG A 219 72.64 94.40 -53.62
N GLY A 220 72.19 94.41 -52.36
CA GLY A 220 72.88 93.75 -51.26
C GLY A 220 73.52 94.61 -50.16
N GLY A 221 73.14 95.89 -49.99
CA GLY A 221 73.68 96.74 -48.93
C GLY A 221 72.60 97.43 -48.09
N THR A 222 72.66 97.25 -46.77
CA THR A 222 71.79 97.87 -45.76
C THR A 222 72.42 99.16 -45.22
N SER A 223 72.41 100.25 -45.99
CA SER A 223 72.73 101.59 -45.46
C SER A 223 72.45 102.71 -46.48
N PHE A 224 71.93 103.83 -45.97
CA PHE A 224 71.68 105.11 -46.65
C PHE A 224 72.96 105.98 -46.60
N HIS A 225 73.47 106.48 -47.74
CA HIS A 225 74.80 107.12 -47.81
C HIS A 225 74.75 108.59 -48.30
N TYR A 226 75.70 109.40 -47.80
CA TYR A 226 75.90 110.84 -48.04
C TYR A 226 77.10 111.06 -48.98
N GLY A 227 76.99 111.93 -50.00
CA GLY A 227 78.09 112.21 -50.95
C GLY A 227 77.88 113.44 -51.85
N ASP A 228 78.98 114.17 -52.06
CA ASP A 228 79.13 115.54 -52.60
C ASP A 228 78.88 115.69 -54.11
N SER A 229 78.34 116.86 -54.46
CA SER A 229 77.78 117.27 -55.74
C SER A 229 78.83 117.86 -56.68
N LYS A 230 79.07 117.25 -57.85
CA LYS A 230 79.39 117.94 -59.12
C LYS A 230 79.05 117.02 -60.28
N ASP A 231 77.79 117.04 -60.71
CA ASP A 231 77.36 116.94 -62.10
C ASP A 231 75.84 116.67 -62.11
N TYR A 232 75.12 117.52 -62.83
CA TYR A 232 73.65 117.58 -62.98
C TYR A 232 72.84 118.31 -61.90
N SER A 233 72.90 119.64 -62.02
CA SER A 233 71.79 120.57 -61.80
C SER A 233 70.57 120.18 -62.67
N GLY A 234 69.42 119.91 -62.04
CA GLY A 234 68.17 119.68 -62.75
C GLY A 234 67.06 119.07 -61.88
N SER A 235 66.66 119.74 -60.81
CA SER A 235 65.67 119.28 -59.83
C SER A 235 64.22 119.32 -60.35
N LYS A 236 63.54 118.17 -60.50
CA LYS A 236 62.09 117.99 -60.22
C LYS A 236 61.78 116.54 -59.80
N TYR A 237 61.25 116.41 -58.58
CA TYR A 237 60.62 115.25 -57.93
C TYR A 237 60.26 114.05 -58.81
N MET A 238 60.92 112.91 -58.60
CA MET A 238 60.48 111.60 -59.10
C MET A 238 59.80 110.84 -57.95
N GLY A 239 58.46 110.80 -57.95
CA GLY A 239 57.63 110.11 -56.95
C GLY A 239 57.71 108.59 -57.06
N TRP A 240 58.84 108.02 -56.63
CA TRP A 240 59.07 106.58 -56.70
C TRP A 240 58.63 105.89 -55.40
N LYS A 241 57.67 104.96 -55.49
CA LYS A 241 57.31 104.03 -54.41
C LYS A 241 58.13 102.75 -54.57
N ALA A 242 59.13 102.56 -53.71
CA ALA A 242 59.87 101.30 -53.65
C ALA A 242 59.02 100.24 -52.92
N PRO A 243 58.67 99.11 -53.55
CA PRO A 243 58.08 97.99 -52.83
C PRO A 243 59.10 97.41 -51.84
N LEU A 244 58.63 97.01 -50.66
CA LEU A 244 59.40 96.19 -49.72
C LEU A 244 59.29 94.70 -50.13
N ASP A 245 60.28 93.89 -49.76
CA ASP A 245 60.21 92.44 -49.93
C ASP A 245 59.03 91.85 -49.13
N PHE A 246 58.42 90.79 -49.66
CA PHE A 246 57.22 90.18 -49.07
C PHE A 246 57.57 89.37 -47.81
N ASP A 247 56.93 89.69 -46.67
CA ASP A 247 57.03 88.96 -45.40
C ASP A 247 55.64 88.91 -44.70
N GLY A 248 55.46 88.04 -43.69
CA GLY A 248 54.25 88.00 -42.85
C GLY A 248 53.40 86.72 -42.88
N ARG A 249 53.93 85.59 -43.37
CA ARG A 249 53.21 84.31 -43.35
C ARG A 249 53.13 83.78 -41.91
N HIS A 250 51.92 83.59 -41.40
CA HIS A 250 51.69 82.95 -40.10
C HIS A 250 50.42 82.08 -40.12
N TYR A 251 50.25 81.28 -39.08
CA TYR A 251 49.13 80.34 -38.91
C TYR A 251 48.35 80.66 -37.63
N HIS A 252 47.06 80.32 -37.62
CA HIS A 252 46.21 80.34 -36.43
C HIS A 252 45.88 78.91 -36.00
N ASN A 253 45.66 78.71 -34.70
CA ASN A 253 45.21 77.43 -34.15
C ASN A 253 43.67 77.41 -34.04
N LEU A 254 43.06 76.26 -34.31
CA LEU A 254 41.63 75.98 -34.16
C LEU A 254 41.47 74.81 -33.18
N ASN A 255 40.66 74.98 -32.12
CA ASN A 255 40.43 73.95 -31.10
C ASN A 255 38.94 73.57 -31.07
N ILE A 256 38.64 72.26 -31.04
CA ILE A 256 37.30 71.69 -30.86
C ILE A 256 37.28 70.92 -29.51
N ASN A 257 36.27 71.14 -28.68
CA ASN A 257 36.12 70.48 -27.38
C ASN A 257 35.60 69.03 -27.53
N HIS A 258 35.90 68.17 -26.55
CA HIS A 258 35.49 66.76 -26.53
C HIS A 258 33.99 66.58 -26.19
N SER A 259 33.27 65.77 -26.98
CA SER A 259 31.90 65.29 -26.74
C SER A 259 31.67 63.96 -27.48
N GLY A 260 30.74 63.11 -27.02
CA GLY A 260 30.43 61.82 -27.68
C GLY A 260 30.00 60.65 -26.78
N SER A 261 29.64 60.86 -25.51
CA SER A 261 29.17 59.78 -24.63
C SER A 261 27.68 59.51 -24.83
N HIS A 262 27.31 58.28 -25.19
CA HIS A 262 25.92 57.80 -25.22
C HIS A 262 25.85 56.30 -24.90
N SER A 263 24.65 55.80 -24.64
CA SER A 263 24.38 54.38 -24.31
C SER A 263 23.46 53.73 -25.35
N HIS A 264 23.50 52.40 -25.42
CA HIS A 264 22.58 51.58 -26.18
C HIS A 264 21.89 50.57 -25.26
N ASP A 265 20.61 50.29 -25.52
CA ASP A 265 19.89 49.18 -24.89
C ASP A 265 20.18 47.87 -25.63
N LEU A 266 20.51 46.81 -24.89
CA LEU A 266 20.72 45.46 -25.42
C LEU A 266 19.65 44.53 -24.84
N SER A 267 19.01 43.74 -25.69
CA SER A 267 18.03 42.71 -25.26
C SER A 267 18.52 41.33 -25.68
N ILE A 268 18.66 40.43 -24.71
CA ILE A 268 18.99 39.02 -24.93
C ILE A 268 17.71 38.21 -24.63
N ASN A 269 17.24 37.43 -25.60
CA ASN A 269 16.06 36.58 -25.42
C ASN A 269 16.38 35.40 -24.48
N SER A 270 15.36 34.88 -23.79
CA SER A 270 15.47 33.63 -23.00
C SER A 270 16.16 32.55 -23.83
N ALA A 271 17.20 31.91 -23.29
CA ALA A 271 17.62 30.62 -23.80
C ALA A 271 16.35 29.75 -23.81
N GLY A 272 15.95 29.27 -24.99
CA GLY A 272 14.74 28.45 -25.13
C GLY A 272 14.84 27.17 -24.30
N GLU A 273 13.88 26.26 -24.47
CA GLU A 273 13.90 24.97 -23.79
C GLU A 273 15.27 24.29 -23.93
N HIS A 274 15.89 24.00 -22.80
CA HIS A 274 17.09 23.19 -22.71
C HIS A 274 16.86 22.08 -21.69
N SER A 275 17.61 20.98 -21.84
CA SER A 275 17.44 19.80 -20.99
C SER A 275 18.68 19.57 -20.14
N HIS A 276 18.45 19.14 -18.91
CA HIS A 276 19.49 18.54 -18.06
C HIS A 276 19.32 17.03 -18.08
N THR A 277 20.42 16.30 -18.24
CA THR A 277 20.44 14.85 -18.10
C THR A 277 20.74 14.50 -16.64
N VAL A 278 19.74 14.03 -15.89
CA VAL A 278 19.97 13.44 -14.57
C VAL A 278 20.35 11.98 -14.78
N SER A 279 21.62 11.65 -14.55
CA SER A 279 22.10 10.26 -14.60
C SER A 279 22.04 9.65 -13.21
N THR A 280 21.10 8.73 -12.97
CA THR A 280 21.16 7.88 -11.78
C THR A 280 22.20 6.79 -12.05
N ASN A 281 23.22 6.71 -11.18
CA ASN A 281 24.29 5.76 -11.34
C ASN A 281 23.72 4.35 -11.15
N THR A 282 23.57 3.59 -12.24
CA THR A 282 22.96 2.25 -12.23
C THR A 282 23.85 1.19 -11.55
N ALA A 283 24.97 1.61 -10.93
CA ALA A 283 25.93 0.75 -10.25
C ALA A 283 25.45 0.21 -8.88
N TYR A 284 24.25 0.56 -8.41
CA TYR A 284 23.66 0.01 -7.18
C TYR A 284 22.23 -0.50 -7.37
N ALA A 285 21.95 -1.18 -8.50
CA ALA A 285 20.70 -1.94 -8.71
C ALA A 285 20.57 -3.19 -7.81
N SER A 286 21.09 -3.13 -6.57
CA SER A 286 21.19 -4.22 -5.60
C SER A 286 20.99 -3.73 -4.15
N LEU A 287 20.24 -2.65 -3.95
CA LEU A 287 19.64 -2.39 -2.63
C LEU A 287 18.14 -2.22 -2.85
N GLY A 288 17.48 -3.31 -3.23
CA GLY A 288 16.11 -3.46 -2.79
C GLY A 288 16.16 -3.28 -1.28
N SER A 289 15.53 -2.23 -0.76
CA SER A 289 15.34 -2.08 0.68
C SER A 289 14.89 -3.44 1.20
N PRO A 290 15.58 -4.04 2.20
CA PRO A 290 15.13 -5.31 2.71
C PRO A 290 13.70 -5.12 3.18
N VAL A 291 12.74 -5.70 2.46
CA VAL A 291 11.36 -5.79 2.92
C VAL A 291 11.39 -6.81 4.04
N SER A 292 11.75 -6.33 5.22
CA SER A 292 11.69 -7.09 6.45
C SER A 292 10.24 -7.07 6.89
N PHE A 293 9.50 -8.13 6.57
CA PHE A 293 8.27 -8.44 7.29
C PHE A 293 8.68 -8.78 8.73
N GLY A 294 8.77 -7.76 9.58
CA GLY A 294 9.14 -7.95 10.97
C GLY A 294 8.16 -8.88 11.66
N ASN A 295 8.64 -9.70 12.60
CA ASN A 295 7.79 -10.60 13.39
C ASN A 295 6.68 -9.85 14.17
N SER A 296 6.74 -8.52 14.24
CA SER A 296 5.75 -7.64 14.86
C SER A 296 4.53 -7.29 14.00
N GLU A 297 4.50 -7.68 12.72
CA GLU A 297 3.40 -7.41 11.78
C GLU A 297 2.65 -8.67 11.34
N ILE A 298 2.83 -9.77 12.07
CA ILE A 298 2.15 -11.02 11.76
C ILE A 298 0.69 -10.92 12.27
N ASN A 299 -0.22 -10.60 11.36
CA ASN A 299 -1.67 -10.64 11.61
C ASN A 299 -2.18 -12.10 11.65
N CYS A 300 -1.72 -12.91 12.62
CA CYS A 300 -2.17 -14.27 12.81
C CYS A 300 -2.59 -14.55 14.26
N GLY A 301 -3.54 -15.48 14.44
CA GLY A 301 -3.78 -16.11 15.74
C GLY A 301 -2.71 -17.15 16.06
N SER A 302 -2.77 -17.75 17.25
CA SER A 302 -1.87 -18.85 17.63
C SER A 302 -2.16 -20.17 16.92
N GLU A 303 -3.32 -20.28 16.24
CA GLU A 303 -3.78 -21.46 15.52
C GLU A 303 -4.64 -21.06 14.31
N THR A 304 -4.57 -21.88 13.27
CA THR A 304 -5.43 -21.80 12.09
C THR A 304 -6.72 -22.56 12.35
N ARG A 305 -7.82 -21.85 12.58
CA ARG A 305 -9.12 -22.44 12.92
C ARG A 305 -10.18 -22.08 11.89
N THR A 306 -10.86 -23.09 11.36
CA THR A 306 -12.16 -22.87 10.71
C THR A 306 -13.21 -22.50 11.78
N LYS A 307 -14.33 -21.86 11.38
CA LYS A 307 -15.44 -21.64 12.31
C LYS A 307 -15.90 -22.99 12.88
N ASN A 308 -15.89 -23.12 14.20
CA ASN A 308 -16.17 -24.38 14.89
C ASN A 308 -16.99 -24.14 16.18
N LEU A 309 -17.54 -25.24 16.71
CA LEU A 309 -18.26 -25.28 17.99
C LEU A 309 -17.61 -26.32 18.89
N ALA A 310 -17.30 -25.93 20.13
CA ALA A 310 -16.72 -26.82 21.12
C ALA A 310 -17.79 -27.74 21.73
N LEU A 311 -17.74 -29.02 21.37
CA LEU A 311 -18.52 -30.09 22.00
C LEU A 311 -17.56 -31.06 22.71
N MET A 312 -18.06 -31.73 23.75
CA MET A 312 -17.27 -32.74 24.47
C MET A 312 -17.31 -34.05 23.69
N TYR A 313 -16.15 -34.62 23.39
CA TYR A 313 -16.07 -35.95 22.80
C TYR A 313 -15.99 -37.00 23.88
N CYS A 314 -16.80 -38.05 23.76
CA CYS A 314 -16.76 -39.20 24.63
C CYS A 314 -16.69 -40.49 23.83
N ILE A 315 -16.13 -41.53 24.44
CA ILE A 315 -16.08 -42.89 23.93
C ILE A 315 -16.98 -43.80 24.77
N PHE A 316 -17.80 -44.61 24.10
CA PHE A 316 -18.68 -45.53 24.81
C PHE A 316 -17.88 -46.72 25.35
N ALA A 317 -17.96 -46.94 26.66
CA ALA A 317 -17.24 -48.00 27.36
C ALA A 317 -18.13 -49.19 27.72
N GLY A 318 -19.45 -49.05 27.56
CA GLY A 318 -20.44 -50.01 28.06
C GLY A 318 -20.76 -49.79 29.53
N LYS A 319 -21.82 -50.47 30.00
CA LYS A 319 -22.15 -50.60 31.42
C LYS A 319 -21.55 -51.88 31.99
#